data_AF-A0A6M3IY14-F1
#
_entry.id   AF-A0A6M3IY14-F1
#
_cell.length_a   1.000
_cell.length_b   1.000
_cell.length_c   1.000
_cell.angle_alpha   90.00
_cell.angle_beta   90.00
_cell.angle_gamma   90.00
#
_symmetry.space_group_name_H-M   'P 1'
#
loop_
_entity.id
_entity.type
_entity.pdbx_description
1 polymer ?
#
loop_
_entity_poly.entity_id
_entity_poly.type
_entity_poly.pdbx_seq_one_letter_code
_entity_poly.pdbx_strand_id
1 'polypeptide(L)'
;MSKFVFSNPVAHLPILTEYQMSGADLSVQMGTLALEKYYLWDYNFWYVSLMDWSKVMKDVAMGMPKYTVDKFDCENFAVLTAARVSERYKLNTCGIAIGQSPWGEHGYNILVTETGFIYYEPQTGDFIEIADGSYAARLVIFG
;
A
#
# COMPACT_ATOMS: atom_id res chain seq x y z
N MET A 1 -45.97 -8.22 1.43
CA MET A 1 -44.56 -8.19 1.91
C MET A 1 -43.85 -7.07 1.16
N SER A 2 -43.56 -5.95 1.83
CA SER A 2 -42.81 -4.85 1.23
C SER A 2 -41.33 -5.25 1.15
N LYS A 3 -40.76 -5.28 -0.06
CA LYS A 3 -39.32 -5.42 -0.27
C LYS A 3 -38.68 -4.08 0.09
N PHE A 4 -38.03 -4.00 1.25
CA PHE A 4 -37.09 -2.93 1.54
C PHE A 4 -35.86 -3.14 0.64
N VAL A 5 -35.72 -2.29 -0.37
CA VAL A 5 -34.46 -2.16 -1.11
C VAL A 5 -33.60 -1.21 -0.29
N PHE A 6 -32.65 -1.76 0.47
CA PHE A 6 -31.56 -0.95 1.00
C PHE A 6 -30.65 -0.62 -0.17
N SER A 7 -30.78 0.57 -0.74
CA SER A 7 -29.69 1.16 -1.51
C SER A 7 -28.58 1.45 -0.50
N ASN A 8 -27.51 0.65 -0.51
CA ASN A 8 -26.27 1.05 0.14
C ASN A 8 -25.94 2.47 -0.36
N PRO A 9 -25.60 3.43 0.52
CA PRO A 9 -25.09 4.71 0.06
C PRO A 9 -23.84 4.39 -0.77
N VAL A 10 -23.89 4.70 -2.07
CA VAL A 10 -22.70 4.69 -2.90
C VAL A 10 -21.82 5.79 -2.35
N ALA A 11 -20.90 5.43 -1.46
CA ALA A 11 -19.80 6.31 -1.10
C ALA A 11 -19.09 6.58 -2.41
N HIS A 12 -19.25 7.79 -2.95
CA HIS A 12 -18.52 8.19 -4.14
C HIS A 12 -17.05 8.15 -3.76
N LEU A 13 -16.32 7.18 -4.33
CA LEU A 13 -14.87 7.15 -4.21
C LEU A 13 -14.32 8.49 -4.69
N PRO A 14 -13.25 8.99 -4.05
CA PRO A 14 -12.59 10.21 -4.52
C PRO A 14 -12.21 10.05 -6.00
N ILE A 15 -12.27 11.14 -6.76
CA ILE A 15 -11.67 11.18 -8.10
C ILE A 15 -10.16 11.15 -7.91
N LEU A 16 -9.51 10.16 -8.50
CA LEU A 16 -8.06 9.94 -8.42
C LEU A 16 -7.43 10.17 -9.79
N THR A 17 -6.20 10.70 -9.78
CA THR A 17 -5.36 10.74 -10.98
C THR A 17 -4.59 9.43 -11.05
N GLU A 18 -5.01 8.55 -11.93
CA GLU A 18 -4.37 7.25 -12.14
C GLU A 18 -3.26 7.33 -13.18
N TYR A 19 -2.19 6.59 -12.91
CA TYR A 19 -1.03 6.41 -13.76
C TYR A 19 -0.80 4.91 -13.96
N GLN A 20 -0.10 4.56 -15.04
CA GLN A 20 0.25 3.18 -15.36
C GLN A 20 1.74 3.09 -15.68
N MET A 21 2.38 2.01 -15.24
CA MET A 21 3.69 1.58 -15.73
C MET A 21 3.73 0.08 -16.01
N SER A 22 4.65 -0.35 -16.87
CA SER A 22 4.85 -1.78 -17.10
C SER A 22 5.62 -2.42 -15.93
N GLY A 23 5.48 -3.74 -15.76
CA GLY A 23 6.28 -4.50 -14.80
C GLY A 23 7.77 -4.44 -15.09
N ALA A 24 8.16 -4.26 -16.36
CA ALA A 24 9.55 -4.06 -16.74
C ALA A 24 10.09 -2.71 -16.23
N ASP A 25 9.32 -1.63 -16.41
CA ASP A 25 9.69 -0.29 -15.92
C ASP A 25 9.73 -0.27 -14.39
N LEU A 26 8.74 -0.89 -13.73
CA LEU A 26 8.73 -1.02 -12.27
C LEU A 26 9.93 -1.83 -11.78
N SER A 27 10.29 -2.93 -12.46
CA SER A 27 11.48 -3.73 -12.12
C SER A 27 12.77 -2.93 -12.18
N VAL A 28 12.93 -2.05 -13.19
CA VAL A 28 14.08 -1.13 -13.26
C VAL A 28 14.11 -0.19 -12.06
N GLN A 29 12.96 0.41 -11.71
CA GLN A 29 12.87 1.29 -10.53
C GLN A 29 13.17 0.53 -9.23
N MET A 30 12.63 -0.67 -9.06
CA MET A 30 12.88 -1.53 -7.90
C MET A 30 14.36 -1.89 -7.76
N GLY A 31 15.10 -2.03 -8.87
CA GLY A 31 16.54 -2.25 -8.86
C GLY A 31 17.38 -1.10 -8.30
N THR A 32 16.78 0.08 -8.10
CA THR A 32 17.45 1.22 -7.43
C THR A 32 17.39 1.12 -5.91
N LEU A 33 16.52 0.26 -5.37
CA LEU A 33 16.37 0.01 -3.94
C LEU A 33 17.33 -1.11 -3.52
N ALA A 34 17.86 -1.03 -2.29
CA ALA A 34 18.73 -2.04 -1.71
C ALA A 34 17.94 -3.28 -1.22
N LEU A 35 17.08 -3.83 -2.07
CA LEU A 35 16.25 -4.99 -1.77
C LEU A 35 17.04 -6.29 -1.96
N GLU A 36 16.82 -7.25 -1.06
CA GLU A 36 17.28 -8.63 -1.28
C GLU A 36 16.39 -9.35 -2.29
N LYS A 37 15.09 -9.05 -2.29
CA LYS A 37 14.12 -9.69 -3.17
C LYS A 37 12.92 -8.81 -3.46
N TYR A 38 12.33 -8.96 -4.64
CA TYR A 38 10.99 -8.46 -4.91
C TYR A 38 10.22 -9.40 -5.82
N TYR A 39 8.89 -9.28 -5.80
CA TYR A 39 7.98 -9.97 -6.70
C TYR A 39 7.01 -8.98 -7.32
N LEU A 40 6.87 -9.06 -8.64
CA LEU A 40 5.90 -8.33 -9.43
C LEU A 40 4.95 -9.35 -10.05
N TRP A 41 3.72 -9.45 -9.53
CA TRP A 41 2.77 -10.48 -9.96
C TRP A 41 1.97 -10.13 -11.22
N ASP A 42 2.05 -8.89 -11.66
CA ASP A 42 1.37 -8.38 -12.85
C ASP A 42 2.34 -7.88 -13.94
N TYR A 43 1.81 -7.76 -15.16
CA TYR A 43 2.52 -7.12 -16.28
C TYR A 43 2.39 -5.59 -16.29
N ASN A 44 1.33 -5.06 -15.68
CA ASN A 44 1.03 -3.64 -15.63
C ASN A 44 0.66 -3.25 -14.21
N PHE A 45 1.07 -2.04 -13.83
CA PHE A 45 0.93 -1.53 -12.48
C PHE A 45 0.24 -0.18 -12.50
N TRP A 46 -0.85 -0.06 -11.76
CA TRP A 46 -1.67 1.15 -11.65
C TRP A 46 -1.44 1.79 -10.29
N TYR A 47 -1.14 3.09 -10.32
CA TYR A 47 -0.84 3.88 -9.14
C TYR A 47 -1.47 5.26 -9.24
N VAL A 48 -1.42 6.02 -8.15
CA VAL A 48 -1.95 7.38 -8.10
C VAL A 48 -0.89 8.36 -7.62
N SER A 49 -1.18 9.66 -7.73
CA SER A 49 -0.28 10.68 -7.22
C SER A 49 -0.06 10.54 -5.71
N LEU A 50 1.05 11.05 -5.17
CA LEU A 50 1.29 11.07 -3.72
C LEU A 50 0.15 11.75 -2.94
N MET A 51 -0.39 12.85 -3.50
CA MET A 51 -1.55 13.54 -2.92
C MET A 51 -2.80 12.64 -2.89
N ASP A 52 -3.02 11.85 -3.93
CA ASP A 52 -4.16 10.94 -4.03
C ASP A 52 -3.97 9.70 -3.15
N TRP A 53 -2.74 9.21 -2.98
CA TRP A 53 -2.42 8.18 -1.99
C TRP A 53 -2.84 8.59 -0.58
N SER A 54 -2.68 9.86 -0.21
CA SER A 54 -3.15 10.35 1.10
C SER A 54 -4.67 10.22 1.27
N LYS A 55 -5.45 10.38 0.19
CA LYS A 55 -6.91 10.18 0.21
C LYS A 55 -7.26 8.69 0.32
N VAL A 56 -6.58 7.86 -0.47
CA VAL A 56 -6.73 6.39 -0.44
C VAL A 56 -6.40 5.85 0.95
N MET A 57 -5.25 6.22 1.51
CA MET A 57 -4.78 5.73 2.80
C MET A 57 -5.69 6.13 3.96
N LYS A 58 -6.23 7.36 3.92
CA LYS A 58 -7.23 7.80 4.89
C LYS A 58 -8.50 6.95 4.88
N ASP A 59 -8.97 6.52 3.70
CA ASP A 59 -10.14 5.66 3.58
C ASP A 59 -9.87 4.22 4.01
N VAL A 60 -8.77 3.61 3.52
CA VAL A 60 -8.44 2.22 3.84
C VAL A 60 -8.08 2.02 5.32
N ALA A 61 -7.57 3.06 5.98
CA ALA A 61 -7.31 3.05 7.42
C ALA A 61 -8.60 3.03 8.28
N MET A 62 -9.76 3.39 7.71
CA MET A 62 -11.01 3.37 8.46
C MET A 62 -11.40 1.94 8.85
N GLY A 63 -11.65 1.74 10.15
CA GLY A 63 -12.03 0.44 10.68
C GLY A 63 -10.92 -0.62 10.55
N MET A 64 -9.66 -0.21 10.61
CA MET A 64 -8.56 -1.15 10.81
C MET A 64 -8.70 -1.84 12.18
N PRO A 65 -8.34 -3.14 12.30
CA PRO A 65 -8.34 -3.83 13.59
C PRO A 65 -7.36 -3.19 14.57
N LYS A 66 -7.51 -3.52 15.86
CA LYS A 66 -6.52 -3.14 16.86
C LYS A 66 -5.32 -4.08 16.79
N TYR A 67 -4.14 -3.51 16.96
CA TYR A 67 -2.91 -4.28 17.08
C TYR A 67 -3.03 -5.33 18.20
N THR A 68 -2.64 -6.55 17.88
CA THR A 68 -2.54 -7.67 18.81
C THR A 68 -1.27 -8.44 18.50
N VAL A 69 -0.34 -8.48 19.46
CA VAL A 69 0.95 -9.17 19.35
C VAL A 69 0.75 -10.60 18.82
N ASP A 70 1.52 -10.97 17.78
CA ASP A 70 1.58 -12.29 17.14
C ASP A 70 0.23 -12.80 16.57
N LYS A 71 -0.74 -11.92 16.35
CA LYS A 71 -2.09 -12.29 15.86
C LYS A 71 -2.66 -11.34 14.82
N PHE A 72 -2.54 -10.04 15.09
CA PHE A 72 -2.86 -8.97 14.15
C PHE A 72 -1.85 -7.86 14.39
N ASP A 73 -0.64 -8.08 13.91
CA ASP A 73 0.52 -7.23 14.06
C ASP A 73 0.94 -6.65 12.69
N CYS A 74 2.14 -6.09 12.62
CA CYS A 74 2.60 -5.24 11.53
C CYS A 74 2.39 -5.85 10.14
N GLU A 75 2.69 -7.13 9.96
CA GLU A 75 2.53 -7.87 8.71
C GLU A 75 1.05 -7.99 8.33
N ASN A 76 0.17 -8.20 9.31
CA ASN A 76 -1.28 -8.25 9.07
C ASN A 76 -1.84 -6.88 8.67
N PHE A 77 -1.34 -5.80 9.26
CA PHE A 77 -1.70 -4.44 8.83
C PHE A 77 -1.25 -4.20 7.39
N ALA A 78 0.00 -4.54 7.03
CA ALA A 78 0.52 -4.36 5.68
C ALA A 78 -0.30 -5.13 4.63
N VAL A 79 -0.62 -6.40 4.92
CA VAL A 79 -1.46 -7.27 4.06
C VAL A 79 -2.86 -6.70 3.92
N LEU A 80 -3.51 -6.33 5.03
CA LEU A 80 -4.88 -5.82 4.99
C LEU A 80 -4.98 -4.48 4.24
N THR A 81 -3.99 -3.61 4.41
CA THR A 81 -3.91 -2.34 3.67
C THR A 81 -3.82 -2.59 2.17
N ALA A 82 -2.88 -3.42 1.72
CA ALA A 82 -2.73 -3.77 0.31
C ALA A 82 -4.02 -4.40 -0.26
N ALA A 83 -4.64 -5.32 0.49
CA ALA A 83 -5.89 -5.96 0.10
C ALA A 83 -7.04 -4.95 -0.04
N ARG A 84 -7.19 -4.00 0.89
CA ARG A 84 -8.23 -2.95 0.83
C ARG A 84 -7.99 -1.98 -0.33
N VAL A 85 -6.73 -1.62 -0.60
CA VAL A 85 -6.38 -0.79 -1.76
C VAL A 85 -6.77 -1.49 -3.05
N SER A 86 -6.37 -2.76 -3.21
CA SER A 86 -6.71 -3.56 -4.40
C SER A 86 -8.24 -3.74 -4.54
N GLU A 87 -8.95 -4.05 -3.45
CA GLU A 87 -10.40 -4.27 -3.46
C GLU A 87 -11.19 -3.02 -3.83
N ARG A 88 -10.88 -1.87 -3.22
CA ARG A 88 -11.67 -0.64 -3.37
C ARG A 88 -11.25 0.21 -4.56
N TYR A 89 -9.94 0.34 -4.77
CA TYR A 89 -9.36 1.29 -5.71
C TYR A 89 -8.75 0.66 -6.95
N LYS A 90 -8.67 -0.68 -7.00
CA LYS A 90 -8.11 -1.42 -8.14
C LYS A 90 -6.66 -1.04 -8.47
N LEU A 91 -5.91 -0.59 -7.46
CA LEU A 91 -4.48 -0.30 -7.56
C LEU A 91 -3.69 -1.50 -7.03
N ASN A 92 -2.69 -1.94 -7.78
CA ASN A 92 -1.79 -3.06 -7.45
C ASN A 92 -0.37 -2.59 -7.09
N THR A 93 -0.24 -1.30 -6.76
CA THR A 93 1.01 -0.65 -6.37
C THR A 93 1.04 -0.20 -4.91
N CYS A 94 0.13 -0.74 -4.09
CA CYS A 94 0.30 -0.77 -2.63
C CYS A 94 0.98 -2.09 -2.27
N GLY A 95 2.30 -2.07 -2.25
CA GLY A 95 3.11 -3.26 -2.02
C GLY A 95 3.20 -3.60 -0.54
N ILE A 96 3.37 -4.88 -0.26
CA ILE A 96 3.73 -5.37 1.08
C ILE A 96 5.25 -5.35 1.17
N ALA A 97 5.79 -4.62 2.13
CA ALA A 97 7.21 -4.55 2.43
C ALA A 97 7.52 -5.22 3.77
N ILE A 98 8.60 -6.01 3.80
CA ILE A 98 9.14 -6.62 5.02
C ILE A 98 10.61 -6.21 5.12
N GLY A 99 11.00 -5.72 6.29
CA GLY A 99 12.36 -5.26 6.53
C GLY A 99 12.56 -4.70 7.93
N GLN A 100 13.50 -3.77 8.04
CA GLN A 100 13.84 -3.11 9.30
C GLN A 100 13.06 -1.80 9.46
N SER A 101 12.70 -1.51 10.70
CA SER A 101 12.13 -0.24 11.17
C SER A 101 12.85 0.21 12.45
N PRO A 102 12.51 1.39 13.03
CA PRO A 102 13.05 1.81 14.32
C PRO A 102 12.75 0.85 15.49
N TRP A 103 11.83 -0.10 15.32
CA TRP A 103 11.42 -1.05 16.35
C TRP A 103 11.88 -2.49 16.06
N GLY A 104 12.67 -2.70 15.00
CA GLY A 104 13.22 -4.00 14.61
C GLY A 104 12.60 -4.53 13.33
N GLU A 105 12.44 -5.85 13.25
CA GLU A 105 11.80 -6.50 12.11
C GLU A 105 10.33 -6.09 12.00
N HIS A 106 9.89 -5.69 10.80
CA HIS A 106 8.60 -5.04 10.64
C HIS A 106 7.97 -5.26 9.26
N GLY A 107 6.64 -5.41 9.24
CA GLY A 107 5.80 -5.36 8.05
C GLY A 107 5.15 -3.99 7.86
N TYR A 108 5.26 -3.42 6.66
CA TYR A 108 4.69 -2.12 6.30
C TYR A 108 4.37 -2.08 4.80
N ASN A 109 3.96 -0.95 4.27
CA ASN A 109 3.66 -0.81 2.84
C ASN A 109 4.70 0.05 2.12
N ILE A 110 4.89 -0.23 0.84
CA ILE A 110 5.61 0.63 -0.10
C ILE A 110 4.65 1.01 -1.23
N LEU A 111 4.59 2.29 -1.55
CA LEU A 111 3.67 2.83 -2.56
C LEU A 111 4.47 3.35 -3.75
N VAL A 112 3.96 3.11 -4.96
CA VAL A 112 4.49 3.75 -6.17
C VAL A 112 3.81 5.11 -6.37
N THR A 113 4.60 6.14 -6.59
CA THR A 113 4.14 7.51 -6.84
C THR A 113 4.72 8.02 -8.17
N GLU A 114 4.28 9.19 -8.60
CA GLU A 114 4.82 9.91 -9.75
C GLU A 114 6.29 10.36 -9.56
N THR A 115 6.79 10.35 -8.32
CA THR A 115 8.17 10.73 -7.97
C THR A 115 9.05 9.55 -7.54
N GLY A 116 8.52 8.32 -7.55
CA GLY A 116 9.26 7.11 -7.17
C GLY A 116 8.51 6.29 -6.12
N PHE A 117 9.18 5.99 -5.00
CA PHE A 117 8.60 5.18 -3.94
C PHE A 117 8.49 5.97 -2.63
N ILE A 118 7.48 5.62 -1.83
CA ILE A 118 7.35 6.08 -0.46
C ILE A 118 6.92 4.91 0.43
N TYR A 119 7.45 4.82 1.64
CA TYR A 119 6.96 3.87 2.62
C TYR A 119 5.72 4.43 3.32
N TYR A 120 4.84 3.53 3.76
CA TYR A 120 3.66 3.86 4.52
C TYR A 120 3.55 2.95 5.74
N GLU A 121 3.44 3.54 6.92
CA GLU A 121 3.19 2.84 8.18
C GLU A 121 1.66 2.76 8.43
N PRO A 122 1.03 1.60 8.20
CA PRO A 122 -0.42 1.47 8.27
C PRO A 122 -1.00 1.59 9.69
N GLN A 123 -0.19 1.50 10.74
CA GLN A 123 -0.67 1.63 12.12
C GLN A 123 -0.75 3.09 12.59
N THR A 124 0.15 3.95 12.10
CA THR A 124 0.19 5.37 12.47
C THR A 124 -0.35 6.28 11.37
N GLY A 125 -0.35 5.81 10.12
CA GLY A 125 -0.73 6.57 8.95
C GLY A 125 0.40 7.43 8.38
N ASP A 126 1.65 7.20 8.81
CA ASP A 126 2.79 8.00 8.40
C ASP A 126 3.28 7.62 7.00
N PHE A 127 3.62 8.63 6.22
CA PHE A 127 4.34 8.49 4.95
C PHE A 127 5.81 8.80 5.21
N ILE A 128 6.68 7.86 4.85
CA ILE A 128 8.11 7.92 5.16
C ILE A 128 8.90 7.91 3.87
N GLU A 129 9.69 8.94 3.65
CA GLU A 129 10.58 9.01 2.48
C GLU A 129 11.64 7.91 2.57
N ILE A 130 11.92 7.24 1.45
CA ILE A 130 12.96 6.20 1.38
C ILE A 130 14.32 6.74 1.87
N ALA A 131 14.60 8.02 1.60
CA ALA A 131 15.85 8.68 1.95
C ALA A 131 16.03 8.93 3.46
N ASP A 132 14.96 8.85 4.27
CA ASP A 132 15.04 8.99 5.74
C ASP A 132 15.94 7.90 6.35
N GLY A 133 15.87 6.68 5.80
CA GLY A 133 16.70 5.55 6.24
C GLY A 133 16.26 4.91 7.57
N SER A 134 15.23 5.43 8.24
CA SER A 134 14.62 4.78 9.41
C SER A 134 13.94 3.45 9.09
N TYR A 135 13.54 3.26 7.83
CA TYR A 135 12.98 2.01 7.30
C TYR A 135 13.81 1.49 6.14
N ALA A 136 14.01 0.18 6.09
CA ALA A 136 14.79 -0.47 5.04
C ALA A 136 14.14 -1.79 4.65
N ALA A 137 13.43 -1.79 3.51
CA ALA A 137 12.79 -3.00 3.02
C ALA A 137 13.87 -3.98 2.55
N ARG A 138 13.70 -5.27 2.85
CA ARG A 138 14.48 -6.34 2.21
C ARG A 138 13.66 -7.04 1.12
N LEU A 139 12.36 -7.17 1.36
CA LEU A 139 11.42 -7.91 0.53
C LEU A 139 10.22 -7.05 0.22
N VAL A 140 9.85 -7.00 -1.06
CA VAL A 140 8.64 -6.30 -1.52
C VAL A 140 7.81 -7.20 -2.43
N ILE A 141 6.49 -7.16 -2.27
CA ILE A 141 5.55 -7.83 -3.17
C ILE A 141 4.57 -6.78 -3.69
N PHE A 142 4.46 -6.66 -5.01
CA PHE A 142 3.40 -5.93 -5.72
C PHE A 142 2.56 -6.89 -6.55
N GLY A 143 1.25 -6.64 -6.61
CA GLY A 143 0.26 -7.47 -7.31
C GLY A 143 -1.16 -7.25 -6.82
#